data_AF-X1CCX9-F1
#
_entry.id   AF-X1CCX9-F1
#
_cell.length_a   1.000
_cell.length_b   1.000
_cell.length_c   1.000
_cell.angle_alpha   90.00
_cell.angle_beta   90.00
_cell.angle_gamma   90.00
#
_symmetry.space_group_name_H-M   'P 1'
#
loop_
_entity.id
_entity.type
_entity.pdbx_description
1 polymer ?
#
loop_
_entity_poly.entity_id
_entity_poly.type
_entity_poly.pdbx_seq_one_letter_code
_entity_poly.pdbx_strand_id
1 'polypeptide(L)'
;PLPTKFDIHEYDIMEKLCLSIKDKEVSNTMYSSIKGSGAFRRFKNNIHRYNIQDDWYEYRDAAIKEIAIEWCKDNNIELRNE
;
A
#
# COMPACT_ATOMS: atom_id res chain seq x y z
N PRO A 1 -6.58 17.07 13.17
CA PRO A 1 -7.65 16.18 12.65
C PRO A 1 -7.01 14.86 12.18
N LEU A 2 -7.63 13.70 12.41
CA LEU A 2 -7.06 12.41 11.99
C LEU A 2 -6.84 12.37 10.46
N PRO A 3 -5.81 11.64 9.98
CA PRO A 3 -5.59 11.48 8.56
C PRO A 3 -6.79 10.81 7.90
N THR A 4 -7.20 11.38 6.78
CA THR A 4 -8.30 10.90 5.94
C THR A 4 -7.80 9.80 4.99
N LYS A 5 -8.74 9.10 4.35
CA LYS A 5 -8.40 8.16 3.26
C LYS A 5 -7.70 8.81 2.07
N PHE A 6 -7.72 10.14 1.95
CA PHE A 6 -6.99 10.87 0.92
C PHE A 6 -5.54 11.17 1.32
N ASP A 7 -5.26 11.27 2.63
CA ASP A 7 -3.90 11.37 3.18
C ASP A 7 -3.19 10.01 3.15
N ILE A 8 -3.97 8.93 3.24
CA ILE A 8 -3.50 7.57 2.97
C ILE A 8 -3.44 7.42 1.45
N HIS A 9 -2.28 7.72 0.87
CA HIS A 9 -2.01 7.54 -0.56
C HIS A 9 -1.96 6.04 -0.93
N GLU A 10 -3.11 5.34 -0.86
CA GLU A 10 -3.20 3.88 -1.08
C GLU A 10 -2.67 3.47 -2.46
N TYR A 11 -2.84 4.34 -3.46
CA TYR A 11 -2.27 4.15 -4.78
C TYR A 11 -0.73 4.08 -4.76
N ASP A 12 -0.07 4.93 -3.97
CA ASP A 12 1.40 4.93 -3.83
C ASP A 12 1.87 3.66 -3.12
N ILE A 13 1.11 3.18 -2.13
CA ILE A 13 1.39 1.91 -1.46
C ILE A 13 1.27 0.75 -2.47
N MET A 14 0.24 0.75 -3.32
CA MET A 14 0.10 -0.23 -4.39
C MET A 14 1.28 -0.18 -5.37
N GLU A 15 1.70 1.02 -5.81
CA GLU A 15 2.86 1.18 -6.69
C GLU A 15 4.13 0.63 -6.05
N LYS A 16 4.40 0.98 -4.79
CA LYS A 16 5.57 0.52 -4.05
C LYS A 16 5.57 -1.00 -3.90
N LEU A 17 4.43 -1.62 -3.57
CA LEU A 17 4.32 -3.09 -3.55
C LEU A 17 4.65 -3.68 -4.93
N CYS A 18 4.06 -3.15 -6.01
CA CYS A 18 4.30 -3.67 -7.35
C CYS A 18 5.80 -3.67 -7.69
N LEU A 19 6.54 -2.63 -7.29
CA LEU A 19 7.97 -2.48 -7.51
C LEU A 19 8.85 -3.32 -6.55
N SER A 20 8.33 -3.70 -5.37
CA SER A 20 9.07 -4.50 -4.39
C SER A 20 9.02 -6.01 -4.65
N ILE A 21 8.12 -6.49 -5.52
CA ILE A 21 8.00 -7.91 -5.88
C ILE A 21 9.31 -8.40 -6.52
N LYS A 22 9.85 -9.50 -5.99
CA LYS A 22 11.13 -10.09 -6.44
C LYS A 22 11.05 -10.66 -7.86
N ASP A 23 9.95 -11.34 -8.18
CA ASP A 23 9.69 -11.85 -9.52
C ASP A 23 9.42 -10.66 -10.47
N LYS A 24 10.32 -10.47 -11.45
CA LYS A 24 10.25 -9.33 -12.36
C LYS A 24 9.07 -9.38 -13.32
N GLU A 25 8.64 -10.56 -13.75
CA GLU A 25 7.48 -10.70 -14.62
C GLU A 25 6.19 -10.35 -13.88
N VAL A 26 6.07 -10.83 -12.63
CA VAL A 26 4.94 -10.48 -11.75
C VAL A 26 4.97 -8.98 -11.41
N SER A 27 6.14 -8.44 -11.04
CA SER A 27 6.31 -7.01 -10.73
C SER A 27 5.89 -6.11 -11.90
N ASN A 28 6.38 -6.39 -13.11
CA ASN A 28 6.04 -5.63 -14.31
C ASN A 28 4.54 -5.73 -14.66
N THR A 29 3.96 -6.92 -14.54
CA THR A 29 2.53 -7.13 -14.80
C THR A 29 1.67 -6.38 -13.79
N MET A 30 2.00 -6.48 -12.50
CA MET A 30 1.34 -5.79 -11.41
C MET A 30 1.39 -4.28 -11.62
N TYR A 31 2.59 -3.72 -11.82
CA TYR A 31 2.81 -2.28 -12.01
C TYR A 31 2.08 -1.73 -13.25
N SER A 32 2.08 -2.49 -14.35
CA SER A 32 1.36 -2.07 -15.56
C SER A 32 -0.16 -2.11 -15.35
N SER A 33 -0.66 -3.08 -14.58
CA SER A 33 -2.10 -3.27 -14.34
C SER A 33 -2.73 -2.14 -13.53
N ILE A 34 -1.95 -1.42 -12.73
CA ILE A 34 -2.45 -0.32 -11.90
C ILE A 34 -2.45 1.03 -12.63
N LYS A 35 -2.11 1.07 -13.92
CA LYS A 35 -2.22 2.29 -14.72
C LYS A 35 -3.64 2.45 -15.27
N GLY A 36 -4.12 3.70 -15.30
CA GLY A 36 -5.41 4.07 -15.88
C GLY A 36 -6.65 3.67 -15.07
N SER A 37 -7.82 3.82 -15.69
CA SER A 37 -9.11 3.60 -15.03
C SER A 37 -9.28 2.14 -14.59
N GLY A 38 -9.78 1.92 -13.38
CA GLY A 38 -9.98 0.57 -12.82
C GLY A 38 -8.73 -0.08 -12.21
N ALA A 39 -7.68 0.70 -11.93
CA ALA A 39 -6.44 0.26 -11.29
C ALA A 39 -6.68 -0.59 -10.03
N PHE A 40 -7.50 -0.10 -9.09
CA PHE A 40 -7.81 -0.80 -7.85
C PHE A 40 -8.45 -2.17 -8.06
N ARG A 41 -9.37 -2.29 -9.05
CA ARG A 41 -10.02 -3.57 -9.35
C ARG A 41 -9.01 -4.56 -9.94
N ARG A 42 -8.18 -4.12 -10.90
CA ARG A 42 -7.16 -4.98 -11.52
C ARG A 42 -6.11 -5.42 -10.51
N PHE A 43 -5.66 -4.51 -9.65
CA PHE A 43 -4.76 -4.83 -8.55
C PHE A 43 -5.33 -5.92 -7.66
N LYS A 44 -6.56 -5.74 -7.15
CA LYS A 44 -7.25 -6.74 -6.32
C LYS A 44 -7.35 -8.11 -7.01
N ASN A 45 -7.72 -8.13 -8.29
CA ASN A 45 -7.77 -9.39 -9.03
C ASN A 45 -6.38 -10.04 -9.15
N ASN A 46 -5.35 -9.23 -9.40
CA ASN A 46 -4.00 -9.75 -9.59
C ASN A 46 -3.36 -10.22 -8.28
N ILE A 47 -3.63 -9.58 -7.14
CA ILE A 47 -3.08 -10.08 -5.86
C ILE A 47 -3.57 -11.49 -5.53
N HIS A 48 -4.82 -11.82 -5.88
CA HIS A 48 -5.34 -13.17 -5.76
C HIS A 48 -4.74 -14.09 -6.83
N ARG A 49 -4.66 -13.63 -8.09
CA ARG A 49 -4.11 -14.42 -9.21
C ARG A 49 -2.67 -14.88 -8.98
N TYR A 50 -1.84 -14.00 -8.40
CA TYR A 50 -0.42 -14.27 -8.14
C TYR A 50 -0.14 -14.74 -6.71
N ASN A 51 -1.17 -14.97 -5.90
CA ASN A 51 -1.05 -15.40 -4.50
C ASN A 51 -0.16 -14.48 -3.64
N ILE A 52 -0.29 -13.16 -3.84
CA ILE A 52 0.43 -12.09 -3.11
C ILE A 52 -0.52 -11.30 -2.21
N GLN A 53 -1.68 -11.88 -1.87
CA GLN A 53 -2.70 -11.23 -1.06
C GLN A 53 -2.21 -10.94 0.36
N ASP A 54 -1.55 -11.91 0.99
CA ASP A 54 -1.03 -11.74 2.35
C ASP A 54 0.09 -10.70 2.37
N ASP A 55 1.02 -10.77 1.40
CA ASP A 55 2.06 -9.74 1.19
C ASP A 55 1.47 -8.34 1.06
N TRP A 56 0.36 -8.19 0.32
CA TRP A 56 -0.31 -6.89 0.19
C TRP A 56 -0.85 -6.39 1.52
N TYR A 57 -1.51 -7.24 2.32
CA TYR A 57 -2.07 -6.80 3.60
C TYR A 57 -0.98 -6.43 4.59
N GLU A 58 0.07 -7.23 4.70
CA GLU A 58 1.21 -6.93 5.56
C GLU A 58 1.89 -5.61 5.15
N TYR A 59 2.14 -5.43 3.85
CA TYR A 59 2.78 -4.22 3.32
C TYR A 59 1.92 -2.98 3.54
N ARG A 60 0.61 -3.09 3.28
CA ARG A 60 -0.34 -1.98 3.45
C ARG A 60 -0.46 -1.58 4.91
N ASP A 61 -0.58 -2.55 5.81
CA ASP A 61 -0.76 -2.27 7.23
C ASP A 61 0.52 -1.66 7.83
N ALA A 62 1.70 -2.10 7.40
CA ALA A 62 2.97 -1.47 7.74
C ALA A 62 3.05 -0.01 7.25
N ALA A 63 2.71 0.24 5.99
CA ALA A 63 2.71 1.60 5.44
C ALA A 63 1.70 2.53 6.13
N ILE A 64 0.50 2.03 6.47
CA ILE A 64 -0.50 2.80 7.22
C ILE A 64 0.03 3.11 8.63
N LYS A 65 0.71 2.16 9.27
CA LYS A 65 1.33 2.38 10.58
C LYS A 65 2.40 3.47 10.51
N GLU A 66 3.25 3.47 9.48
CA GLU A 66 4.24 4.53 9.26
C GLU A 66 3.58 5.91 9.09
N ILE A 67 2.55 6.01 8.24
CA ILE A 67 1.78 7.25 8.05
C ILE A 67 1.16 7.73 9.37
N ALA A 68 0.60 6.82 10.17
CA ALA A 68 0.04 7.16 11.48
C ALA A 68 1.11 7.66 12.46
N ILE A 69 2.30 7.05 12.45
CA ILE A 69 3.44 7.47 13.27
C ILE A 69 3.91 8.87 12.85
N GLU A 70 4.09 9.11 11.55
CA GLU A 70 4.48 10.42 11.01
C GLU A 70 3.45 11.49 11.37
N TRP A 71 2.17 11.20 11.18
CA TRP A 71 1.10 12.11 11.56
C TRP A 71 1.12 12.46 13.05
N CYS A 72 1.32 11.48 13.94
CA CYS A 72 1.44 11.74 15.37
C CYS A 72 2.64 12.65 15.69
N LYS A 73 3.79 12.41 15.07
CA LYS A 73 4.99 13.25 15.24
C LYS A 73 4.72 14.69 14.82
N ASP A 74 4.13 14.89 13.64
CA ASP A 74 3.82 16.22 13.11
C ASP A 74 2.82 16.99 13.99
N ASN A 75 1.97 16.28 14.74
CA ASN A 75 0.99 16.84 15.65
C ASN A 75 1.45 16.87 17.12
N ASN A 76 2.70 16.51 17.41
CA ASN A 76 3.26 16.40 18.76
C ASN A 76 2.43 15.48 19.69
N ILE A 77 1.92 14.38 19.14
CA ILE A 77 1.17 13.36 19.88
C ILE A 77 2.13 12.25 20.29
N GLU A 78 2.21 11.99 21.59
CA GLU A 78 3.04 10.92 22.15
C GLU A 78 2.44 9.55 21.85
N LEU A 79 3.22 8.69 21.20
CA LEU A 79 2.86 7.30 20.95
C LEU A 79 3.25 6.45 22.16
N ARG A 80 2.27 5.83 22.82
CA ARG A 80 2.53 4.79 23.83
C ARG A 80 2.60 3.45 23.14
N ASN A 81 3.72 2.75 23.31
CA ASN A 81 3.82 1.35 22.97
C ASN A 81 3.30 0.56 24.18
N GLU A 82 2.19 -0.16 24.02
CA GLU A 82 1.69 -1.15 24.99
C GLU A 82 2.40 -2.50 24.82
#